data_AF-A0A957HK96-F1
#
_entry.id   AF-A0A957HK96-F1
#
_cell.length_a   1.000
_cell.length_b   1.000
_cell.length_c   1.000
_cell.angle_alpha   90.00
_cell.angle_beta   90.00
_cell.angle_gamma   90.00
#
_symmetry.space_group_name_H-M   'P 1'
#
loop_
_entity.id
_entity.type
_entity.pdbx_description
1 polymer ?
#
loop_
_entity_poly.entity_id
_entity_poly.type
_entity_poly.pdbx_seq_one_letter_code
_entity_poly.pdbx_strand_id
1 'polypeptide(L)'
;MDELTPRDLRPYLPGGGHLLITSRRATAHWQAFGQTLALDTFTQAEAAAFWQERKLPDAPELAKLAKELGYLPLALEQAAAFMQVQQLPAADYLAWFREARDSLWAEEDAPTDYPKTVATTWQIGFEHARQRKGAADLLNLCCFLDPDGIPLDLIQQVATLETSVFFKKTDVLLAEVVADERQLRLALTALRDYSL
;
A
#
# COMPACT_ATOMS: atom_id res chain seq x y z
N MET A 1 15.17 3.64 -11.85
CA MET A 1 15.05 3.11 -10.49
C MET A 1 16.08 1.99 -10.40
N ASP A 2 17.15 2.24 -9.64
CA ASP A 2 18.44 1.56 -9.76
C ASP A 2 18.38 0.05 -9.51
N GLU A 3 18.94 -0.71 -10.45
CA GLU A 3 19.10 -2.15 -10.37
C GLU A 3 20.27 -2.52 -9.46
N LEU A 4 20.11 -2.36 -8.15
CA LEU A 4 21.12 -2.81 -7.18
C LEU A 4 21.25 -4.33 -7.26
N THR A 5 22.39 -4.79 -7.76
CA THR A 5 22.83 -6.18 -7.69
C THR A 5 23.63 -6.41 -6.41
N PRO A 6 23.85 -7.66 -6.00
CA PRO A 6 24.68 -7.93 -4.83
C PRO A 6 26.07 -7.30 -4.94
N ARG A 7 26.65 -7.22 -6.15
CA ARG A 7 27.96 -6.58 -6.36
C ARG A 7 27.99 -5.10 -5.97
N ASP A 8 26.88 -4.39 -6.19
CA ASP A 8 26.76 -2.96 -5.90
C ASP A 8 26.73 -2.69 -4.39
N LEU A 9 26.44 -3.71 -3.58
CA LEU A 9 26.43 -3.62 -2.11
C LEU A 9 27.82 -3.78 -1.49
N ARG A 10 28.83 -4.26 -2.23
CA ARG A 10 30.18 -4.51 -1.69
C ARG A 10 30.81 -3.34 -0.94
N PRO A 11 30.73 -2.08 -1.43
CA PRO A 11 31.30 -0.93 -0.73
C PRO A 11 30.63 -0.61 0.61
N TYR A 12 29.41 -1.11 0.81
CA TYR A 12 28.57 -0.82 1.99
C TYR A 12 28.56 -1.97 2.99
N LEU A 13 29.26 -3.08 2.71
CA LEU A 13 29.33 -4.21 3.64
C LEU A 13 30.14 -3.81 4.88
N PRO A 14 29.64 -4.14 6.09
CA PRO A 14 30.39 -3.88 7.30
C PRO A 14 31.65 -4.76 7.35
N GLY A 15 32.71 -4.27 8.00
CA GLY A 15 33.97 -5.02 8.17
C GLY A 15 33.90 -6.24 9.10
N GLY A 16 32.73 -6.50 9.71
CA GLY A 16 32.46 -7.64 10.59
C GLY A 16 31.01 -7.63 11.09
N GLY A 17 30.57 -8.75 11.70
CA GLY A 17 29.20 -8.93 12.23
C GLY A 17 28.29 -9.77 11.34
N HIS A 18 26.99 -9.75 11.65
CA HIS A 18 25.95 -10.43 10.86
C HIS A 18 25.16 -9.42 10.04
N LEU A 19 24.87 -9.75 8.79
CA LEU A 19 24.11 -8.91 7.86
C LEU A 19 22.85 -9.64 7.40
N LEU A 20 21.70 -8.96 7.49
CA LEU A 20 20.43 -9.40 6.91
C LEU A 20 20.08 -8.47 5.74
N ILE A 21 19.85 -9.05 4.57
CA ILE A 21 19.45 -8.32 3.36
C ILE A 21 18.08 -8.83 2.93
N THR A 22 17.16 -7.92 2.62
CA THR A 22 15.88 -8.24 1.98
C THR A 22 15.90 -7.73 0.54
N SER A 23 15.29 -8.49 -0.37
CA SER A 23 15.24 -8.14 -1.80
C SER A 23 13.99 -8.73 -2.43
N ARG A 24 13.32 -7.95 -3.29
CA ARG A 24 12.21 -8.43 -4.13
C ARG A 24 12.67 -9.27 -5.32
N ARG A 25 13.96 -9.20 -5.68
CA ARG A 25 14.54 -9.98 -6.80
C ARG A 25 15.03 -11.33 -6.30
N ALA A 26 14.32 -12.39 -6.66
CA ALA A 26 14.77 -13.77 -6.47
C ALA A 26 15.80 -14.14 -7.56
N THR A 27 17.05 -13.67 -7.42
CA THR A 27 18.14 -14.03 -8.34
C THR A 27 19.16 -14.95 -7.68
N ALA A 28 19.74 -15.86 -8.47
CA ALA A 28 20.80 -16.75 -8.00
C ALA A 28 22.04 -15.98 -7.51
N HIS A 29 22.22 -14.72 -7.92
CA HIS A 29 23.34 -13.88 -7.48
C HIS A 29 23.38 -13.65 -5.96
N TRP A 30 22.24 -13.72 -5.26
CA TRP A 30 22.20 -13.57 -3.81
C TRP A 30 22.90 -14.72 -3.06
N GLN A 31 22.96 -15.92 -3.66
CA GLN A 31 23.66 -17.06 -3.08
C GLN A 31 25.18 -16.84 -2.98
N ALA A 32 25.73 -15.91 -3.78
CA ALA A 32 27.13 -15.54 -3.70
C ALA A 32 27.46 -14.67 -2.46
N PHE A 33 26.46 -14.10 -1.79
CA PHE A 33 26.63 -13.25 -0.61
C PHE A 33 26.34 -13.99 0.71
N GLY A 34 25.58 -15.08 0.67
CA GLY A 34 25.29 -15.89 1.85
C GLY A 34 24.10 -16.81 1.66
N GLN A 35 23.61 -17.33 2.79
CA GLN A 35 22.41 -18.15 2.82
C GLN A 35 21.18 -17.33 2.40
N THR A 36 20.45 -17.83 1.42
CA THR A 36 19.20 -17.21 0.94
C THR A 36 18.00 -17.96 1.50
N LEU A 37 17.04 -17.23 2.04
CA LEU A 37 15.72 -17.76 2.40
C LEU A 37 14.68 -17.16 1.45
N ALA A 38 14.06 -18.01 0.63
CA ALA A 38 12.93 -17.59 -0.18
C ALA A 38 11.70 -17.48 0.72
N LEU A 39 11.01 -16.34 0.65
CA LEU A 39 9.74 -16.13 1.33
C LEU A 39 8.61 -16.35 0.32
N ASP A 40 7.66 -17.20 0.69
CA ASP A 40 6.46 -17.49 -0.09
C ASP A 40 5.24 -16.79 0.54
N THR A 41 4.09 -16.91 -0.11
CA THR A 41 2.81 -16.52 0.48
C THR A 41 2.49 -17.38 1.70
N PHE A 42 1.57 -16.93 2.55
CA PHE A 42 1.11 -17.74 3.67
C PHE A 42 0.47 -19.05 3.20
N THR A 43 0.60 -20.07 4.04
CA THR A 43 -0.24 -21.26 3.98
C THR A 43 -1.66 -20.92 4.45
N GLN A 44 -2.61 -21.82 4.17
CA GLN A 44 -3.97 -21.69 4.70
C GLN A 44 -4.00 -21.59 6.23
N ALA A 45 -3.14 -22.33 6.92
CA ALA A 45 -3.06 -22.30 8.38
C ALA A 45 -2.50 -20.98 8.91
N GLU A 46 -1.46 -20.45 8.28
CA GLU A 46 -0.89 -19.14 8.63
C GLU A 46 -1.88 -18.00 8.35
N ALA A 47 -2.62 -18.05 7.23
CA ALA A 47 -3.67 -17.08 6.96
C ALA A 47 -4.81 -17.14 7.99
N ALA A 48 -5.19 -18.34 8.45
CA ALA A 48 -6.17 -18.49 9.51
C ALA A 48 -5.67 -17.94 10.86
N ALA A 49 -4.40 -18.21 11.20
CA ALA A 49 -3.76 -17.65 12.40
C ALA A 49 -3.69 -16.12 12.32
N PHE A 50 -3.35 -15.58 11.15
CA PHE A 50 -3.31 -14.14 10.90
C PHE A 50 -4.66 -13.47 11.18
N TRP A 51 -5.78 -14.04 10.71
CA TRP A 51 -7.11 -13.49 11.00
C TRP A 51 -7.44 -13.44 12.50
N GLN A 52 -7.01 -14.46 13.25
CA GLN A 52 -7.15 -14.53 14.70
C GLN A 52 -6.31 -13.46 15.40
N GLU A 53 -5.07 -13.26 14.96
CA GLU A 53 -4.19 -12.19 15.47
C GLU A 53 -4.78 -10.80 15.23
N ARG A 54 -5.41 -10.60 14.07
CA ARG A 54 -6.16 -9.37 13.75
C ARG A 54 -7.51 -9.28 14.47
N LYS A 55 -7.87 -10.25 15.32
CA LYS A 55 -9.11 -10.29 16.11
C LYS A 55 -10.37 -10.12 15.25
N LEU A 56 -10.34 -10.62 14.02
CA LEU A 56 -11.54 -10.65 13.18
C LEU A 56 -12.48 -11.75 13.70
N PRO A 57 -13.80 -11.53 13.72
CA PRO A 57 -14.75 -12.55 14.10
C PRO A 57 -14.61 -13.78 13.20
N ASP A 58 -14.61 -14.97 13.80
CA ASP A 58 -14.51 -16.21 13.02
C ASP A 58 -15.71 -16.35 12.09
N ALA A 59 -15.43 -16.59 10.81
CA ALA A 59 -16.42 -16.68 9.75
C ALA A 59 -15.89 -17.57 8.62
N PRO A 60 -16.73 -18.48 8.06
CA PRO A 60 -16.35 -19.29 6.90
C PRO A 60 -15.84 -18.47 5.70
N GLU A 61 -16.30 -17.23 5.57
CA GLU A 61 -15.92 -16.30 4.51
C GLU A 61 -14.46 -15.86 4.59
N LEU A 62 -13.85 -15.84 5.79
CA LEU A 62 -12.43 -15.49 5.94
C LEU A 62 -11.50 -16.50 5.24
N ALA A 63 -11.87 -17.79 5.25
CA ALA A 63 -11.11 -18.81 4.52
C ALA A 63 -11.24 -18.63 2.99
N LYS A 64 -12.44 -18.27 2.50
CA LYS A 64 -12.67 -17.97 1.08
C LYS A 64 -11.92 -16.71 0.67
N LEU A 65 -12.00 -15.67 1.50
CA LEU A 65 -11.32 -14.40 1.28
C LEU A 65 -9.81 -14.58 1.24
N ALA A 66 -9.20 -15.30 2.20
CA ALA A 66 -7.75 -15.57 2.19
C ALA A 66 -7.31 -16.26 0.89
N LYS A 67 -8.09 -17.23 0.41
CA LYS A 67 -7.82 -17.90 -0.86
C LYS A 67 -7.89 -16.95 -2.05
N GLU A 68 -8.89 -16.08 -2.12
CA GLU A 68 -9.00 -15.08 -3.21
C GLU A 68 -7.96 -13.99 -3.12
N LEU A 69 -7.47 -13.70 -1.90
CA LEU A 69 -6.33 -12.84 -1.67
C LEU A 69 -4.99 -13.51 -2.00
N GLY A 70 -5.01 -14.75 -2.51
CA GLY A 70 -3.82 -15.52 -2.87
C GLY A 70 -2.91 -15.81 -1.68
N TYR A 71 -3.45 -15.75 -0.45
CA TYR A 71 -2.71 -15.85 0.80
C TYR A 71 -1.52 -14.87 0.92
N LEU A 72 -1.57 -13.75 0.19
CA LEU A 72 -0.54 -12.71 0.23
C LEU A 72 -0.65 -11.94 1.56
N PRO A 73 0.37 -11.95 2.43
CA PRO A 73 0.33 -11.28 3.75
C PRO A 73 -0.10 -9.81 3.66
N LEU A 74 0.42 -9.11 2.64
CA LEU A 74 0.10 -7.71 2.38
C LEU A 74 -1.39 -7.50 2.04
N ALA A 75 -1.94 -8.33 1.16
CA ALA A 75 -3.35 -8.23 0.77
C ALA A 75 -4.30 -8.62 1.92
N LEU A 76 -3.89 -9.62 2.72
CA LEU A 76 -4.58 -10.03 3.94
C LEU A 76 -4.66 -8.86 4.94
N GLU A 77 -3.54 -8.17 5.20
CA GLU A 77 -3.53 -7.00 6.10
C GLU A 77 -4.36 -5.85 5.56
N GLN A 78 -4.29 -5.54 4.26
CA GLN A 78 -5.10 -4.48 3.65
C GLN A 78 -6.61 -4.77 3.81
N ALA A 79 -7.02 -6.01 3.58
CA ALA A 79 -8.39 -6.43 3.78
C ALA A 79 -8.81 -6.35 5.26
N ALA A 80 -7.97 -6.83 6.18
CA ALA A 80 -8.24 -6.77 7.62
C ALA A 80 -8.39 -5.33 8.12
N ALA A 81 -7.45 -4.45 7.76
CA ALA A 81 -7.46 -3.05 8.14
C ALA A 81 -8.73 -2.35 7.62
N PHE A 82 -9.07 -2.56 6.34
CA PHE A 82 -10.28 -2.00 5.76
C PHE A 82 -11.55 -2.48 6.48
N MET A 83 -11.69 -3.80 6.70
CA MET A 83 -12.85 -4.36 7.40
C MET A 83 -12.98 -3.80 8.81
N GLN A 84 -11.87 -3.56 9.52
CA GLN A 84 -11.89 -2.97 10.86
C GLN A 84 -12.32 -1.50 10.86
N VAL A 85 -11.76 -0.70 9.95
CA VAL A 85 -12.10 0.73 9.83
C VAL A 85 -13.57 0.91 9.45
N GLN A 86 -14.08 0.08 8.54
CA GLN A 86 -15.47 0.13 8.08
C GLN A 86 -16.45 -0.66 8.95
N GLN A 87 -15.95 -1.41 9.95
CA GLN A 87 -16.73 -2.38 10.72
C GLN A 87 -17.52 -3.34 9.81
N LEU A 88 -16.88 -3.77 8.72
CA LEU A 88 -17.49 -4.53 7.63
C LEU A 88 -17.32 -6.05 7.86
N PRO A 89 -18.40 -6.86 7.78
CA PRO A 89 -18.29 -8.30 7.80
C PRO A 89 -17.46 -8.87 6.65
N ALA A 90 -16.80 -10.01 6.89
CA ALA A 90 -15.96 -10.67 5.87
C ALA A 90 -16.74 -11.08 4.61
N ALA A 91 -18.02 -11.43 4.75
CA ALA A 91 -18.89 -11.76 3.63
C ALA A 91 -19.08 -10.58 2.67
N ASP A 92 -19.32 -9.39 3.23
CA ASP A 92 -19.59 -8.18 2.46
C ASP A 92 -18.29 -7.69 1.79
N TYR A 93 -17.17 -7.70 2.52
CA TYR A 93 -15.87 -7.38 1.93
C TYR A 93 -15.49 -8.33 0.79
N LEU A 94 -15.74 -9.64 0.95
CA LEU A 94 -15.48 -10.62 -0.11
C LEU A 94 -16.30 -10.34 -1.37
N ALA A 95 -17.56 -9.92 -1.23
CA ALA A 95 -18.40 -9.53 -2.36
C ALA A 95 -17.84 -8.29 -3.06
N TRP A 96 -17.51 -7.24 -2.30
CA TRP A 96 -16.91 -6.00 -2.83
C TRP A 96 -15.57 -6.25 -3.51
N PHE A 97 -14.74 -7.11 -2.92
CA PHE A 97 -13.45 -7.48 -3.49
C PHE A 97 -13.60 -8.12 -4.87
N ARG A 98 -14.56 -9.04 -5.03
CA ARG A 98 -14.85 -9.68 -6.32
C ARG A 98 -15.33 -8.67 -7.35
N GLU A 99 -16.28 -7.82 -6.98
CA GLU A 99 -16.81 -6.79 -7.87
C GLU A 99 -15.71 -5.80 -8.31
N ALA A 100 -14.92 -5.30 -7.36
CA ALA A 100 -13.81 -4.40 -7.65
C ALA A 100 -12.73 -5.06 -8.52
N ARG A 101 -12.38 -6.33 -8.25
CA ARG A 101 -11.45 -7.08 -9.08
C ARG A 101 -11.97 -7.21 -10.50
N ASP A 102 -13.21 -7.64 -10.66
CA ASP A 102 -13.78 -7.93 -11.97
C ASP A 102 -13.96 -6.63 -12.78
N SER A 103 -14.29 -5.51 -12.13
CA SER A 103 -14.35 -4.18 -12.76
C SER A 103 -12.96 -3.64 -13.13
N LEU A 104 -11.96 -3.78 -12.25
CA LEU A 104 -10.63 -3.19 -12.46
C LEU A 104 -9.86 -3.91 -13.58
N TRP A 105 -10.05 -5.21 -13.72
CA TRP A 105 -9.32 -6.05 -14.68
C TRP A 105 -10.18 -6.47 -15.88
N ALA A 106 -11.28 -5.75 -16.15
CA ALA A 106 -12.15 -6.00 -17.30
C ALA A 106 -11.45 -5.68 -18.64
N GLU A 107 -10.59 -4.66 -18.66
CA GLU A 107 -9.93 -4.14 -19.87
C GLU A 107 -8.40 -4.10 -19.79
N GLU A 108 -7.82 -4.33 -18.60
CA GLU A 108 -6.38 -4.25 -18.37
C GLU A 108 -5.82 -5.53 -17.74
N ASP A 109 -4.59 -5.89 -18.11
CA ASP A 109 -3.81 -6.88 -17.39
C ASP A 109 -2.98 -6.22 -16.28
N ALA A 110 -2.72 -6.97 -15.21
CA ALA A 110 -1.87 -6.45 -14.15
C ALA A 110 -0.45 -6.19 -14.67
N PRO A 111 0.22 -5.16 -14.12
CA PRO A 111 1.66 -5.03 -14.25
C PRO A 111 2.34 -6.34 -13.86
N THR A 112 3.35 -6.76 -14.64
CA THR A 112 4.05 -8.04 -14.46
C THR A 112 4.61 -8.23 -13.04
N ASP A 113 4.94 -7.14 -12.35
CA ASP A 113 5.61 -7.15 -11.04
C ASP A 113 4.67 -6.85 -9.86
N TYR A 114 3.35 -6.68 -10.09
CA TYR A 114 2.41 -6.33 -9.02
C TYR A 114 1.18 -7.25 -9.03
N PRO A 115 0.94 -8.04 -7.96
CA PRO A 115 -0.18 -8.98 -7.95
C PRO A 115 -1.53 -8.27 -8.09
N LYS A 116 -2.40 -8.75 -9.00
CA LYS A 116 -3.77 -8.25 -9.22
C LYS A 116 -4.52 -8.00 -7.91
N THR A 117 -4.37 -8.93 -6.97
CA THR A 117 -4.99 -8.87 -5.64
C THR A 117 -4.60 -7.62 -4.86
N VAL A 118 -3.31 -7.30 -4.76
CA VAL A 118 -2.82 -6.16 -3.96
C VAL A 118 -3.28 -4.85 -4.60
N ALA A 119 -3.32 -4.78 -5.92
CA ALA A 119 -3.86 -3.63 -6.63
C ALA A 119 -5.37 -3.48 -6.39
N THR A 120 -6.13 -4.57 -6.38
CA THR A 120 -7.56 -4.54 -6.05
C THR A 120 -7.80 -4.08 -4.60
N THR A 121 -7.08 -4.62 -3.61
CA THR A 121 -7.24 -4.19 -2.20
C THR A 121 -6.82 -2.74 -2.00
N TRP A 122 -5.73 -2.29 -2.65
CA TRP A 122 -5.33 -0.89 -2.67
C TRP A 122 -6.40 0.01 -3.29
N GLN A 123 -6.97 -0.39 -4.43
CA GLN A 123 -8.00 0.39 -5.12
C GLN A 123 -9.24 0.57 -4.24
N ILE A 124 -9.69 -0.48 -3.55
CA ILE A 124 -10.80 -0.40 -2.60
C ILE A 124 -10.50 0.62 -1.49
N GLY A 125 -9.32 0.54 -0.87
CA GLY A 125 -8.90 1.49 0.16
C GLY A 125 -8.84 2.93 -0.37
N PHE A 126 -8.26 3.13 -1.55
CA PHE A 126 -8.13 4.44 -2.18
C PHE A 126 -9.47 5.06 -2.54
N GLU A 127 -10.43 4.27 -3.05
CA GLU A 127 -11.78 4.72 -3.37
C GLU A 127 -12.54 5.25 -2.14
N HIS A 128 -12.26 4.69 -0.96
CA HIS A 128 -12.80 5.21 0.30
C HIS A 128 -12.01 6.43 0.80
N ALA A 129 -10.68 6.39 0.74
CA ALA A 129 -9.83 7.50 1.15
C ALA A 129 -10.17 8.78 0.36
N ARG A 130 -10.34 8.69 -0.96
CA ARG A 130 -10.58 9.83 -1.85
C ARG A 130 -11.92 10.54 -1.63
N GLN A 131 -12.86 9.93 -0.90
CA GLN A 131 -14.10 10.60 -0.49
C GLN A 131 -13.82 11.76 0.48
N ARG A 132 -12.67 11.72 1.16
CA ARG A 132 -12.20 12.81 2.00
C ARG A 132 -11.59 13.92 1.13
N LYS A 133 -12.10 15.14 1.30
CA LYS A 133 -11.60 16.35 0.63
C LYS A 133 -10.06 16.44 0.74
N GLY A 134 -9.38 16.48 -0.39
CA GLY A 134 -7.93 16.65 -0.48
C GLY A 134 -7.09 15.39 -0.33
N ALA A 135 -7.67 14.24 0.02
CA ALA A 135 -6.89 13.01 0.25
C ALA A 135 -6.27 12.49 -1.07
N ALA A 136 -7.04 12.43 -2.15
CA ALA A 136 -6.50 12.01 -3.45
C ALA A 136 -5.47 13.01 -4.00
N ASP A 137 -5.71 14.30 -3.84
CA ASP A 137 -4.79 15.35 -4.29
C ASP A 137 -3.46 15.28 -3.52
N LEU A 138 -3.53 15.03 -2.20
CA LEU A 138 -2.36 14.85 -1.36
C LEU A 138 -1.58 13.58 -1.73
N LEU A 139 -2.26 12.47 -1.98
CA LEU A 139 -1.58 11.25 -2.43
C LEU A 139 -0.91 11.45 -3.80
N ASN A 140 -1.59 12.15 -4.72
CA ASN A 140 -1.01 12.49 -6.02
C ASN A 140 0.23 13.37 -5.90
N LEU A 141 0.27 14.31 -4.95
CA LEU A 141 1.48 15.09 -4.65
C LEU A 141 2.61 14.15 -4.19
N CYS A 142 2.32 13.24 -3.26
CA CYS A 142 3.30 12.29 -2.74
C CYS A 142 3.90 11.38 -3.83
N CYS A 143 3.18 11.10 -4.93
CA CYS A 143 3.71 10.33 -6.06
C CYS A 143 4.91 10.98 -6.75
N PHE A 144 5.18 12.27 -6.52
CA PHE A 144 6.35 12.99 -7.03
C PHE A 144 7.49 13.13 -6.01
N LEU A 145 7.29 12.64 -4.79
CA LEU A 145 8.23 12.74 -3.69
C LEU A 145 8.94 11.40 -3.45
N ASP A 146 10.00 11.42 -2.65
CA ASP A 146 10.57 10.19 -2.13
C ASP A 146 9.52 9.45 -1.29
N PRO A 147 9.37 8.12 -1.41
CA PRO A 147 8.38 7.37 -0.63
C PRO A 147 8.62 7.45 0.88
N ASP A 148 9.84 7.77 1.32
CA ASP A 148 10.22 7.83 2.72
C ASP A 148 10.58 9.26 3.16
N GLY A 149 10.29 9.57 4.43
CA GLY A 149 10.80 10.78 5.07
C GLY A 149 10.26 12.11 4.53
N ILE A 150 9.05 12.12 3.95
CA ILE A 150 8.42 13.33 3.40
C ILE A 150 8.18 14.37 4.52
N PRO A 151 8.85 15.54 4.48
CA PRO A 151 8.64 16.58 5.49
C PRO A 151 7.25 17.23 5.35
N LEU A 152 6.54 17.42 6.46
CA LEU A 152 5.18 17.98 6.43
C LEU A 152 5.16 19.46 6.05
N ASP A 153 6.21 20.20 6.41
CA ASP A 153 6.40 21.60 6.05
C ASP A 153 6.57 21.78 4.54
N LEU A 154 7.20 20.83 3.84
CA LEU A 154 7.26 20.80 2.38
C LEU A 154 5.85 20.72 1.75
N ILE A 155 4.96 19.90 2.31
CA ILE A 155 3.57 19.79 1.86
C ILE A 155 2.81 21.10 2.11
N GLN A 156 3.04 21.74 3.25
CA GLN A 156 2.38 23.01 3.60
C GLN A 156 2.82 24.18 2.71
N GLN A 157 4.05 24.15 2.18
CA GLN A 157 4.54 25.18 1.25
C GLN A 157 3.73 25.22 -0.06
N VAL A 158 3.01 24.15 -0.43
CA VAL A 158 2.12 24.16 -1.60
C VAL A 158 1.06 25.26 -1.51
N ALA A 159 0.59 25.61 -0.31
CA ALA A 159 -0.35 26.72 -0.11
C ALA A 159 0.25 28.10 -0.44
N THR A 160 1.57 28.21 -0.47
CA THR A 160 2.29 29.47 -0.67
C THR A 160 2.81 29.66 -2.10
N LEU A 161 2.72 28.64 -2.94
CA LEU A 161 3.12 28.73 -4.34
C LEU A 161 2.17 29.68 -5.07
N GLU A 162 2.72 30.74 -5.68
CA GLU A 162 1.93 31.64 -6.51
C GLU A 162 1.22 30.82 -7.60
N THR A 163 -0.11 30.87 -7.58
CA THR A 163 -0.97 30.08 -8.44
C THR A 163 -0.97 30.68 -9.85
N SER A 164 0.17 30.61 -10.55
CA SER A 164 0.31 31.15 -11.89
C SER A 164 -0.41 30.23 -12.88
N VAL A 165 -1.52 30.74 -13.45
CA VAL A 165 -2.26 30.49 -14.73
C VAL A 165 -2.37 29.05 -15.33
N PHE A 166 -1.62 28.05 -14.88
CA PHE A 166 -1.56 26.70 -15.44
C PHE A 166 -2.27 25.62 -14.60
N PHE A 167 -2.88 25.99 -13.48
CA PHE A 167 -3.38 25.03 -12.50
C PHE A 167 -4.81 24.55 -12.80
N LYS A 168 -5.02 23.23 -12.76
CA LYS A 168 -6.33 22.57 -12.85
C LYS A 168 -7.06 22.69 -11.50
N LYS A 169 -8.35 22.36 -11.48
CA LYS A 169 -9.19 22.39 -10.25
C LYS A 169 -8.59 21.64 -9.05
N THR A 170 -7.86 20.56 -9.31
CA THR A 170 -7.11 19.71 -8.35
C THR A 170 -6.10 20.53 -7.53
N ASP A 171 -5.44 21.49 -8.16
CA ASP A 171 -4.33 22.23 -7.54
C ASP A 171 -4.83 23.30 -6.58
N VAL A 172 -5.97 23.93 -6.91
CA VAL A 172 -6.67 24.88 -6.01
C VAL A 172 -7.21 24.15 -4.78
N LEU A 173 -7.74 22.94 -4.96
CA LEU A 173 -8.26 22.12 -3.87
C LEU A 173 -7.17 21.70 -2.89
N LEU A 174 -6.00 21.31 -3.40
CA LEU A 174 -4.86 20.94 -2.59
C LEU A 174 -4.33 22.14 -1.78
N ALA A 175 -4.20 23.31 -2.42
CA ALA A 175 -3.76 24.54 -1.74
C ALA A 175 -4.69 24.92 -0.57
N GLU A 176 -6.02 24.81 -0.75
CA GLU A 176 -6.98 25.02 0.33
C GLU A 176 -6.80 24.02 1.48
N VAL A 177 -6.58 22.74 1.15
CA VAL A 177 -6.48 21.67 2.14
C VAL A 177 -5.19 21.76 2.95
N VAL A 178 -4.07 22.08 2.31
CA VAL A 178 -2.77 22.18 3.00
C VAL A 178 -2.62 23.49 3.78
N ALA A 179 -3.38 24.53 3.44
CA ALA A 179 -3.43 25.79 4.19
C ALA A 179 -4.19 25.68 5.53
N ASP A 180 -5.14 24.75 5.63
CA ASP A 180 -5.92 24.50 6.85
C ASP A 180 -5.40 23.23 7.56
N GLU A 181 -4.73 23.40 8.70
CA GLU A 181 -4.16 22.31 9.49
C GLU A 181 -5.18 21.21 9.81
N ARG A 182 -6.45 21.56 10.05
CA ARG A 182 -7.50 20.58 10.34
C ARG A 182 -7.84 19.79 9.09
N GLN A 183 -7.95 20.43 7.93
CA GLN A 183 -8.24 19.73 6.68
C GLN A 183 -7.08 18.82 6.28
N LEU A 184 -5.85 19.31 6.39
CA LEU A 184 -4.63 18.53 6.15
C LEU A 184 -4.57 17.30 7.06
N ARG A 185 -4.76 17.46 8.37
CA ARG A 185 -4.78 16.32 9.32
C ARG A 185 -5.86 15.31 8.96
N LEU A 186 -7.06 15.76 8.60
CA LEU A 186 -8.14 14.85 8.25
C LEU A 186 -7.92 14.15 6.90
N ALA A 187 -7.25 14.79 5.93
CA ALA A 187 -6.84 14.16 4.68
C ALA A 187 -5.75 13.10 4.93
N LEU A 188 -4.75 13.43 5.74
CA LEU A 188 -3.72 12.48 6.18
C LEU A 188 -4.30 11.31 6.96
N THR A 189 -5.24 11.55 7.88
CA THR A 189 -5.95 10.48 8.60
C THR A 189 -6.70 9.58 7.62
N ALA A 190 -7.42 10.14 6.64
CA ALA A 190 -8.11 9.31 5.65
C ALA A 190 -7.14 8.44 4.83
N LEU A 191 -6.00 8.99 4.41
CA LEU A 191 -4.97 8.17 3.75
C LEU A 191 -4.40 7.09 4.67
N ARG A 192 -4.15 7.43 5.93
CA ARG A 192 -3.62 6.51 6.94
C ARG A 192 -4.58 5.38 7.29
N ASP A 193 -5.87 5.69 7.42
CA ASP A 193 -6.88 4.70 7.80
C ASP A 193 -7.07 3.62 6.71
N TYR A 194 -6.68 3.91 5.46
CA TYR A 194 -6.68 2.94 4.36
C TYR A 194 -5.28 2.62 3.82
N SER A 195 -4.22 3.02 4.55
CA SER A 195 -2.86 2.57 4.31
C SER A 195 -2.47 1.47 5.30
N LEU A 196 -1.46 0.69 4.94
CA LEU A 196 -0.81 -0.27 5.82
C LEU A 196 0.19 0.40 6.76
#